data_AF-A0A7J4ULU9-F1
#
_entry.id   AF-A0A7J4ULU9-F1
#
_cell.length_a   1.000
_cell.length_b   1.000
_cell.length_c   1.000
_cell.angle_alpha   90.00
_cell.angle_beta   90.00
_cell.angle_gamma   90.00
#
_symmetry.space_group_name_H-M   'P 1'
#
loop_
_entity.id
_entity.type
_entity.pdbx_description
1 polymer ?
#
loop_
_entity_poly.entity_id
_entity_poly.type
_entity_poly.pdbx_seq_one_letter_code
_entity_poly.pdbx_strand_id
1 'polypeptide(L)'
;MDKKETTFSDRAKVGMIKWSLKHGETGSEDELLEYARANMKGVDHSSKVKKGIHSKYDSQGLISEEYNRRMKLKIARYYDIPFGNVSQEKINMYYNDINFGNKNVLEWKRAHLDNTFTEASAEEVEKGYSEYLSVRFQSSMLEYQNGYLRTKREWYHFNNIDQKLFCRSSWEIEFCKMCDGFLLDGTIQGISVPQRIKYFRSDIQQWRHYYPDFRVETNDSHFVVEIKPFFKCSDQTNKDKFQFANRKHGKKFVIVTENELKLEKLKKLFNGEEQWNS
;
A
#
# COMPACT_ATOMS: atom_id res chain seq x y z
N MET A 1 17.74 4.92 32.90
CA MET A 1 16.30 4.56 32.83
C MET A 1 16.00 4.16 31.40
N ASP A 2 15.91 2.87 31.15
CA ASP A 2 15.54 2.35 29.83
C ASP A 2 14.14 2.81 29.48
N LYS A 3 14.03 3.64 28.44
CA LYS A 3 12.74 4.00 27.86
C LYS A 3 12.22 2.75 27.16
N LYS A 4 11.40 1.95 27.87
CA LYS A 4 10.62 0.87 27.26
C LYS A 4 9.92 1.43 26.03
N GLU A 5 10.20 0.84 24.87
CA GLU A 5 9.53 1.19 23.63
C GLU A 5 8.03 0.98 23.81
N THR A 6 7.30 2.09 23.95
CA THR A 6 5.84 2.06 23.93
C THR A 6 5.41 1.70 22.51
N THR A 7 4.73 0.56 22.37
CA THR A 7 4.21 0.14 21.07
C THR A 7 3.19 1.16 20.57
N PHE A 8 2.94 1.18 19.26
CA PHE A 8 1.89 2.04 18.68
C PHE A 8 0.52 1.79 19.36
N SER A 9 0.29 0.57 19.85
CA SER A 9 -0.93 0.19 20.58
C SER A 9 -1.05 0.89 21.94
N ASP A 10 0.07 1.08 22.64
CA ASP A 10 0.08 1.68 23.98
C ASP A 10 -0.19 3.18 23.92
N ARG A 11 0.35 3.86 22.91
CA ARG A 11 0.08 5.30 22.70
C ARG A 11 -1.36 5.56 22.31
N ALA A 12 -1.95 4.68 21.49
CA ALA A 12 -3.36 4.77 21.14
C ALA A 12 -4.25 4.59 22.37
N LYS A 13 -3.96 3.60 23.23
CA LYS A 13 -4.69 3.38 24.49
C LYS A 13 -4.63 4.61 25.41
N VAL A 14 -3.44 5.15 25.66
CA VAL A 14 -3.28 6.37 26.47
C VAL A 14 -4.05 7.55 25.88
N GLY A 15 -4.07 7.68 24.54
CA GLY A 15 -4.85 8.71 23.86
C GLY A 15 -6.35 8.57 24.04
N MET A 16 -6.87 7.33 24.02
CA MET A 16 -8.30 7.03 24.23
C MET A 16 -8.73 7.27 25.67
N ILE A 17 -7.92 6.85 26.65
CA ILE A 17 -8.17 7.10 28.08
C ILE A 17 -8.25 8.62 28.34
N LYS A 18 -7.27 9.38 27.84
CA LYS A 18 -7.27 10.86 27.97
C LYS A 18 -8.47 11.51 27.29
N TRP A 19 -8.94 10.96 26.18
CA TRP A 19 -10.14 11.46 25.51
C TRP A 19 -11.38 11.25 26.38
N SER A 20 -11.58 10.07 26.97
CA SER A 20 -12.71 9.78 27.86
C SER A 20 -12.71 10.68 29.09
N LEU A 21 -11.56 10.83 29.76
CA LEU A 21 -11.41 11.75 30.90
C LEU A 21 -11.78 13.19 30.54
N LYS A 22 -11.41 13.66 29.34
CA LYS A 22 -11.75 15.01 28.86
C LYS A 22 -13.26 15.21 28.64
N HIS A 23 -14.03 14.13 28.46
CA HIS A 23 -15.48 14.18 28.29
C HIS A 23 -16.22 13.92 29.61
N GLY A 24 -15.51 13.98 30.75
CA GLY A 24 -16.12 13.89 32.08
C GLY A 24 -16.28 12.47 32.59
N GLU A 25 -15.82 11.46 31.85
CA GLU A 25 -15.88 10.08 32.32
C GLU A 25 -14.83 9.82 33.41
N THR A 26 -15.20 8.97 34.36
CA THR A 26 -14.33 8.51 35.44
C THR A 26 -14.47 7.00 35.56
N GLY A 27 -13.36 6.29 35.78
CA GLY A 27 -13.38 4.84 35.90
C GLY A 27 -11.97 4.26 35.80
N SER A 28 -11.89 2.94 35.84
CA SER A 28 -10.68 2.18 35.52
C SER A 28 -10.24 2.44 34.07
N GLU A 29 -8.97 2.11 33.75
CA GLU A 29 -8.46 2.28 32.38
C GLU A 29 -9.29 1.51 31.34
N ASP A 30 -9.77 0.31 31.69
CA ASP A 30 -10.57 -0.53 30.80
C ASP A 30 -11.96 0.08 30.55
N GLU A 31 -12.63 0.61 31.58
CA GLU A 31 -13.91 1.31 31.45
C GLU A 31 -13.76 2.57 30.58
N LEU A 32 -12.69 3.34 30.79
CA LEU A 32 -12.41 4.53 29.98
C LEU A 32 -12.09 4.18 28.52
N LEU A 33 -11.41 3.05 28.28
CA LEU A 33 -11.12 2.55 26.93
C LEU A 33 -12.39 2.06 26.23
N GLU A 34 -13.24 1.33 26.93
CA GLU A 34 -14.51 0.84 26.40
C GLU A 34 -15.44 2.00 26.03
N TYR A 35 -15.55 3.00 26.92
CA TYR A 35 -16.25 4.24 26.63
C TYR A 35 -15.70 4.95 25.39
N ALA A 36 -14.37 5.12 25.29
CA ALA A 36 -13.75 5.73 24.12
C ALA A 36 -14.04 4.93 22.84
N ARG A 37 -14.00 3.59 22.87
CA ARG A 37 -14.30 2.74 21.70
C ARG A 37 -15.75 2.90 21.24
N ALA A 38 -16.69 2.95 22.18
CA ALA A 38 -18.11 3.10 21.89
C ALA A 38 -18.46 4.49 21.35
N ASN A 39 -17.82 5.54 21.88
CA ASN A 39 -18.20 6.93 21.62
C ASN A 39 -17.31 7.68 20.63
N MET A 40 -16.07 7.23 20.39
CA MET A 40 -15.26 7.71 19.28
C MET A 40 -15.77 7.10 17.97
N LYS A 41 -16.99 7.49 17.54
CA LYS A 41 -17.53 7.16 16.21
C LYS A 41 -16.59 7.70 15.15
N GLY A 42 -15.73 6.82 14.63
CA GLY A 42 -14.96 7.03 13.42
C GLY A 42 -14.33 8.42 13.29
N VAL A 43 -13.78 8.98 14.38
CA VAL A 43 -13.02 10.22 14.24
C VAL A 43 -11.76 9.83 13.49
N ASP A 44 -11.85 9.96 12.17
CA ASP A 44 -10.85 9.52 11.21
C ASP A 44 -9.49 9.96 11.74
N HIS A 45 -8.71 9.00 12.20
CA HIS A 45 -7.43 9.27 12.82
C HIS A 45 -6.53 10.01 11.83
N SER A 46 -6.74 9.78 10.53
CA SER A 46 -6.09 10.52 9.46
C SER A 46 -6.52 11.99 9.43
N SER A 47 -7.81 12.31 9.64
CA SER A 47 -8.31 13.69 9.74
C SER A 47 -7.76 14.45 10.96
N LYS A 48 -7.58 13.78 12.10
CA LYS A 48 -6.97 14.37 13.31
C LYS A 48 -5.46 14.53 13.17
N VAL A 49 -4.77 13.57 12.55
CA VAL A 49 -3.34 13.70 12.23
C VAL A 49 -3.11 14.80 11.19
N LYS A 50 -3.97 14.88 10.17
CA LYS A 50 -3.97 15.98 9.18
C LYS A 50 -4.21 17.33 9.86
N LYS A 51 -5.26 17.46 10.68
CA LYS A 51 -5.52 18.67 11.46
C LYS A 51 -4.35 19.01 12.39
N GLY A 52 -3.74 18.03 13.05
CA GLY A 52 -2.63 18.24 13.96
C GLY A 52 -1.31 18.62 13.28
N ILE A 53 -1.05 18.11 12.08
CA ILE A 53 0.12 18.50 11.28
C ILE A 53 -0.08 19.90 10.69
N HIS A 54 -1.26 20.17 10.11
CA HIS A 54 -1.61 21.48 9.56
C HIS A 54 -1.78 22.57 10.63
N SER A 55 -2.22 22.21 11.84
CA SER A 55 -2.30 23.16 12.96
C SER A 55 -0.94 23.43 13.61
N LYS A 56 0.05 22.56 13.38
CA LYS A 56 1.41 22.71 13.92
C LYS A 56 2.32 23.47 12.97
N TYR A 57 2.04 23.42 11.67
CA TYR A 57 2.85 24.04 10.63
C TYR A 57 1.94 24.89 9.74
N ASP A 58 2.13 26.20 9.78
CA ASP A 58 1.28 27.19 9.10
C ASP A 58 1.41 27.17 7.56
N SER A 59 2.35 26.38 7.03
CA SER A 59 2.57 26.27 5.60
C SER A 59 3.06 24.87 5.17
N GLN A 60 2.83 24.54 3.91
CA GLN A 60 3.33 23.31 3.27
C GLN A 60 4.86 23.26 3.22
N GLY A 61 5.53 24.43 3.16
CA GLY A 61 6.99 24.54 3.22
C GLY A 61 7.53 24.01 4.54
N LEU A 62 6.96 24.44 5.67
CA LEU A 62 7.37 24.03 7.01
C LEU A 62 7.15 22.52 7.26
N ILE A 63 6.09 21.94 6.69
CA ILE A 63 5.84 20.49 6.75
C ILE A 63 6.95 19.73 6.02
N SER A 64 7.34 20.22 4.84
CA SER A 64 8.38 19.60 4.00
C SER A 64 9.76 19.70 4.66
N GLU A 65 10.07 20.85 5.25
CA GLU A 65 11.29 21.06 6.03
C GLU A 65 11.36 20.13 7.24
N GLU A 66 10.29 19.97 8.01
CA GLU A 66 10.25 19.05 9.14
C GLU A 66 10.41 17.60 8.69
N TYR A 67 9.80 17.19 7.58
CA TYR A 67 9.96 15.85 7.04
C TYR A 67 11.43 15.58 6.67
N ASN A 68 12.04 16.51 5.92
CA ASN A 68 13.45 16.45 5.55
C ASN A 68 14.35 16.40 6.78
N ARG A 69 14.06 17.20 7.82
CA ARG A 69 14.79 17.19 9.08
C ARG A 69 14.70 15.84 9.78
N ARG A 70 13.51 15.25 9.89
CA ARG A 70 13.32 13.91 10.51
C ARG A 70 14.04 12.81 9.76
N MET A 71 13.98 12.84 8.44
CA MET A 71 14.70 11.90 7.58
C MET A 71 16.21 12.02 7.80
N LYS A 72 16.77 13.25 7.72
CA LYS A 72 18.18 13.49 7.99
C LYS A 72 18.59 13.05 9.41
N LEU A 73 17.77 13.29 10.43
CA LEU A 73 18.02 12.79 11.79
C LEU A 73 18.02 11.26 11.90
N LYS A 74 17.23 10.57 11.08
CA LYS A 74 17.24 9.11 11.02
C LYS A 74 18.54 8.60 10.39
N ILE A 75 18.96 9.24 9.29
CA ILE A 75 20.18 8.89 8.56
C ILE A 75 21.44 9.20 9.38
N ALA A 76 21.47 10.37 10.03
CA ALA A 76 22.51 10.76 10.97
C ALA A 76 22.73 9.69 12.04
N ARG A 77 21.63 9.19 12.65
CA ARG A 77 21.68 8.10 13.64
C ARG A 77 22.10 6.76 13.04
N TYR A 78 21.69 6.45 11.81
CA TYR A 78 22.05 5.20 11.15
C TYR A 78 23.57 5.10 10.90
N TYR A 79 24.20 6.21 10.49
CA TYR A 79 25.64 6.27 10.22
C TYR A 79 26.50 6.78 11.39
N ASP A 80 25.88 7.08 12.54
CA ASP A 80 26.53 7.74 13.68
C ASP A 80 27.32 9.01 13.30
N ILE A 81 26.68 9.89 12.53
CA ILE A 81 27.27 11.16 12.09
C ILE A 81 26.46 12.36 12.60
N PRO A 82 27.08 13.55 12.76
CA PRO A 82 26.35 14.77 13.07
C PRO A 82 25.27 15.08 12.04
N PHE A 83 24.12 15.62 12.48
CA PHE A 83 23.00 15.97 11.59
C PHE A 83 23.39 16.90 10.43
N GLY A 84 24.28 17.88 10.69
CA GLY A 84 24.78 18.79 9.66
C GLY A 84 25.62 18.12 8.56
N ASN A 85 26.11 16.90 8.83
CA ASN A 85 26.97 16.15 7.92
C ASN A 85 26.18 15.16 7.04
N VAL A 86 24.84 15.16 7.12
CA VAL A 86 24.00 14.34 6.24
C VAL A 86 23.92 14.99 4.86
N SER A 87 24.89 14.65 4.02
CA SER A 87 24.94 15.03 2.61
C SER A 87 23.94 14.24 1.77
N GLN A 88 23.69 14.70 0.54
CA GLN A 88 22.85 13.95 -0.41
C GLN A 88 23.42 12.57 -0.73
N GLU A 89 24.75 12.45 -0.78
CA GLU A 89 25.44 11.17 -0.95
C GLU A 89 25.12 10.18 0.18
N LYS A 90 25.16 10.63 1.45
CA LYS A 90 24.77 9.80 2.60
C LYS A 90 23.31 9.39 2.57
N ILE A 91 22.43 10.26 2.06
CA ILE A 91 21.01 9.90 1.85
C ILE A 91 20.89 8.76 0.84
N ASN A 92 21.62 8.84 -0.29
CA ASN A 92 21.59 7.80 -1.32
C ASN A 92 22.18 6.48 -0.82
N MET A 93 23.31 6.53 -0.11
CA MET A 93 23.90 5.36 0.54
C MET A 93 22.90 4.69 1.50
N TYR A 94 22.19 5.48 2.32
CA TYR A 94 21.24 4.92 3.29
C TYR A 94 20.17 4.10 2.60
N TYR A 95 19.59 4.61 1.52
CA TYR A 95 18.57 3.88 0.75
C TYR A 95 19.11 2.61 0.09
N ASN A 96 20.36 2.61 -0.37
CA ASN A 96 21.02 1.41 -0.88
C ASN A 96 21.23 0.37 0.23
N ASP A 97 21.73 0.79 1.39
CA ASP A 97 22.06 -0.09 2.51
C ASP A 97 20.81 -0.76 3.12
N ILE A 98 19.68 -0.03 3.17
CA ILE A 98 18.39 -0.61 3.59
C ILE A 98 17.65 -1.34 2.46
N ASN A 99 18.33 -1.54 1.32
CA ASN A 99 17.82 -2.21 0.11
C ASN A 99 16.48 -1.61 -0.38
N PHE A 100 16.33 -0.30 -0.20
CA PHE A 100 15.14 0.48 -0.50
C PHE A 100 15.40 1.34 -1.74
N GLY A 101 15.67 0.72 -2.90
CA GLY A 101 15.76 1.48 -4.16
C GLY A 101 16.41 0.78 -5.35
N ASN A 102 15.91 1.11 -6.55
CA ASN A 102 16.52 0.81 -7.84
C ASN A 102 17.90 1.48 -7.96
N LYS A 103 18.90 0.74 -8.48
CA LYS A 103 20.32 1.13 -8.54
C LYS A 103 20.64 2.41 -9.34
N ASN A 104 19.68 2.98 -10.09
CA ASN A 104 19.84 4.24 -10.83
C ASN A 104 18.66 5.17 -10.58
N VAL A 105 18.77 6.00 -9.55
CA VAL A 105 17.72 6.93 -9.10
C VAL A 105 17.38 7.96 -10.17
N LEU A 106 18.38 8.44 -10.92
CA LEU A 106 18.19 9.48 -11.92
C LEU A 106 17.42 8.98 -13.14
N GLU A 107 17.80 7.83 -13.69
CA GLU A 107 17.06 7.18 -14.79
C GLU A 107 15.63 6.84 -14.36
N TRP A 108 15.45 6.42 -13.11
CA TRP A 108 14.14 6.14 -12.56
C TRP A 108 13.26 7.40 -12.49
N LYS A 109 13.81 8.55 -12.08
CA LYS A 109 13.09 9.84 -12.07
C LYS A 109 12.77 10.31 -13.48
N ARG A 110 13.70 10.19 -14.43
CA ARG A 110 13.46 10.48 -15.86
C ARG A 110 12.30 9.67 -16.42
N ALA A 111 12.23 8.38 -16.10
CA ALA A 111 11.13 7.52 -16.53
C ALA A 111 9.74 7.94 -15.97
N HIS A 112 9.69 8.71 -14.88
CA HIS A 112 8.45 9.24 -14.31
C HIS A 112 8.02 10.58 -14.92
N LEU A 113 8.97 11.37 -15.45
CA LEU A 113 8.74 12.70 -15.99
C LEU A 113 8.33 12.73 -17.47
N ASP A 114 8.08 11.56 -18.05
CA ASP A 114 7.79 11.36 -19.47
C ASP A 114 9.00 11.69 -20.39
N ASN A 115 8.87 11.37 -21.68
CA ASN A 115 10.00 11.41 -22.63
C ASN A 115 10.60 12.80 -22.86
N THR A 116 9.96 13.88 -22.40
CA THR A 116 10.46 15.26 -22.54
C THR A 116 11.70 15.57 -21.68
N PHE A 117 12.03 14.72 -20.70
CA PHE A 117 13.19 14.87 -19.81
C PHE A 117 14.35 13.92 -20.14
N THR A 118 14.38 13.34 -21.34
CA THR A 118 15.46 12.42 -21.76
C THR A 118 16.82 13.13 -21.86
N GLU A 119 16.83 14.35 -22.38
CA GLU A 119 18.03 15.20 -22.53
C GLU A 119 18.23 16.18 -21.35
N ALA A 120 17.30 16.20 -20.37
CA ALA A 120 17.35 17.16 -19.27
C ALA A 120 18.52 16.87 -18.31
N SER A 121 19.13 17.94 -17.82
CA SER A 121 20.19 17.86 -16.80
C SER A 121 19.67 17.21 -15.51
N ALA A 122 20.57 16.72 -14.65
CA ALA A 122 20.17 16.11 -13.39
C ALA A 122 19.37 17.08 -12.49
N GLU A 123 19.71 18.36 -12.52
CA GLU A 123 19.03 19.40 -11.75
C GLU A 123 17.62 19.67 -12.27
N GLU A 124 17.44 19.72 -13.59
CA GLU A 124 16.11 19.87 -14.22
C GLU A 124 15.22 18.65 -13.96
N VAL A 125 15.80 17.44 -13.98
CA VAL A 125 15.10 16.20 -13.60
C VAL A 125 14.68 16.23 -12.13
N GLU A 126 15.53 16.70 -11.21
CA GLU A 126 15.15 16.80 -9.79
C GLU A 126 14.05 17.82 -9.55
N LYS A 127 14.15 18.99 -10.20
CA LYS A 127 13.14 20.03 -10.11
C LYS A 127 11.80 19.55 -10.69
N GLY A 128 11.82 19.03 -11.92
CA GLY A 128 10.64 18.47 -12.56
C GLY A 128 10.03 17.33 -11.75
N TYR A 129 10.86 16.46 -11.15
CA TYR A 129 10.40 15.32 -10.34
C TYR A 129 9.79 15.78 -9.02
N SER A 130 10.34 16.82 -8.41
CA SER A 130 9.78 17.45 -7.22
C SER A 130 8.45 18.15 -7.51
N GLU A 131 8.31 18.81 -8.66
CA GLU A 131 7.04 19.39 -9.13
C GLU A 131 6.02 18.29 -9.44
N TYR A 132 6.42 17.24 -10.16
CA TYR A 132 5.60 16.04 -10.42
C TYR A 132 5.10 15.41 -9.12
N LEU A 133 5.99 15.22 -8.13
CA LEU A 133 5.61 14.69 -6.82
C LEU A 133 4.71 15.64 -6.06
N SER A 134 4.93 16.95 -6.15
CA SER A 134 4.09 17.97 -5.49
C SER A 134 2.69 18.00 -6.08
N VAL A 135 2.56 17.97 -7.40
CA VAL A 135 1.28 17.86 -8.11
C VAL A 135 0.60 16.53 -7.78
N ARG A 136 1.32 15.41 -7.88
CA ARG A 136 0.78 14.09 -7.53
C ARG A 136 0.36 14.02 -6.06
N PHE A 137 1.13 14.63 -5.16
CA PHE A 137 0.82 14.69 -3.74
C PHE A 137 -0.39 15.57 -3.49
N GLN A 138 -0.49 16.74 -4.12
CA GLN A 138 -1.67 17.62 -4.06
C GLN A 138 -2.92 16.94 -4.64
N SER A 139 -2.85 16.31 -5.81
CA SER A 139 -3.94 15.50 -6.36
C SER A 139 -4.28 14.34 -5.44
N SER A 140 -3.30 13.62 -4.90
CA SER A 140 -3.57 12.55 -3.93
C SER A 140 -4.14 13.07 -2.61
N MET A 141 -3.84 14.29 -2.19
CA MET A 141 -4.31 14.86 -0.93
C MET A 141 -5.68 15.52 -1.06
N LEU A 142 -5.99 16.10 -2.22
CA LEU A 142 -7.28 16.71 -2.56
C LEU A 142 -8.29 15.66 -3.04
N GLU A 143 -7.84 14.55 -3.63
CA GLU A 143 -8.72 13.50 -4.16
C GLU A 143 -8.76 12.20 -3.33
N TYR A 144 -7.77 11.89 -2.46
CA TYR A 144 -7.91 10.71 -1.57
C TYR A 144 -8.70 11.02 -0.30
N GLN A 145 -10.02 11.03 -0.45
CA GLN A 145 -10.79 9.97 0.20
C GLN A 145 -10.68 8.72 -0.66
N ASN A 146 -9.61 7.93 -0.50
CA ASN A 146 -9.76 6.53 -0.84
C ASN A 146 -10.80 6.02 0.15
N GLY A 147 -12.07 5.86 -0.25
CA GLY A 147 -13.18 5.40 0.58
C GLY A 147 -12.97 4.03 1.26
N TYR A 148 -11.76 3.50 1.21
CA TYR A 148 -11.29 2.34 1.96
C TYR A 148 -10.85 2.77 3.36
N LEU A 149 -11.80 2.87 4.28
CA LEU A 149 -11.60 3.12 5.71
C LEU A 149 -10.67 2.09 6.43
N ARG A 150 -10.15 1.05 5.75
CA ARG A 150 -9.42 -0.09 6.35
C ARG A 150 -8.40 -0.81 5.44
N THR A 151 -7.56 -0.14 4.65
CA THR A 151 -6.47 -0.89 3.95
C THR A 151 -5.35 -1.24 4.92
N LYS A 152 -5.43 -2.42 5.55
CA LYS A 152 -4.26 -3.04 6.20
C LYS A 152 -3.25 -3.44 5.11
N ARG A 153 -1.98 -3.13 5.34
CA ARG A 153 -0.86 -3.54 4.49
C ARG A 153 0.13 -4.28 5.36
N GLU A 154 0.42 -5.53 5.04
CA GLU A 154 1.29 -6.37 5.84
C GLU A 154 1.82 -7.55 5.01
N TRP A 155 2.87 -8.19 5.53
CA TRP A 155 3.31 -9.48 5.01
C TRP A 155 2.39 -10.56 5.55
N TYR A 156 1.77 -11.33 4.65
CA TYR A 156 1.07 -12.55 5.00
C TYR A 156 2.06 -13.72 4.97
N HIS A 157 2.12 -14.46 6.06
CA HIS A 157 2.94 -15.66 6.22
C HIS A 157 2.03 -16.88 6.07
N PHE A 158 2.29 -17.70 5.05
CA PHE A 158 1.52 -18.92 4.83
C PHE A 158 1.93 -19.97 5.87
N ASN A 159 0.96 -20.75 6.36
CA ASN A 159 1.23 -21.73 7.41
C ASN A 159 1.88 -23.01 6.88
N ASN A 160 1.59 -23.36 5.63
CA ASN A 160 1.92 -24.68 5.05
C ASN A 160 3.08 -24.65 4.04
N ILE A 161 3.61 -23.47 3.73
CA ILE A 161 4.74 -23.29 2.80
C ILE A 161 5.68 -22.22 3.37
N ASP A 162 6.99 -22.35 3.13
CA ASP A 162 7.98 -21.33 3.51
C ASP A 162 7.95 -20.16 2.52
N GLN A 163 6.83 -19.44 2.52
CA GLN A 163 6.59 -18.30 1.65
C GLN A 163 5.82 -17.22 2.39
N LYS A 164 6.13 -15.96 2.05
CA LYS A 164 5.35 -14.79 2.45
C LYS A 164 5.04 -13.91 1.26
N LEU A 165 3.88 -13.27 1.28
CA LEU A 165 3.45 -12.31 0.26
C LEU A 165 3.09 -10.97 0.90
N PHE A 166 3.45 -9.87 0.23
CA PHE A 166 3.12 -8.53 0.72
C PHE A 166 1.74 -8.11 0.22
N CYS A 167 0.77 -8.08 1.12
CA CYS A 167 -0.61 -7.69 0.82
C CYS A 167 -0.76 -6.16 0.95
N ARG A 168 -1.35 -5.54 -0.07
CA ARG A 168 -1.56 -4.09 -0.19
C ARG A 168 -2.96 -3.66 0.27
N SER A 169 -3.83 -4.62 0.57
CA SER A 169 -5.18 -4.41 1.06
C SER A 169 -5.61 -5.50 2.04
N SER A 170 -6.63 -5.22 2.84
CA SER A 170 -7.22 -6.23 3.73
C SER A 170 -7.87 -7.39 2.97
N TRP A 171 -8.31 -7.17 1.73
CA TRP A 171 -8.92 -8.22 0.91
C TRP A 171 -7.89 -9.19 0.34
N GLU A 172 -6.70 -8.69 -0.02
CA GLU A 172 -5.56 -9.54 -0.35
C GLU A 172 -5.16 -10.45 0.82
N ILE A 173 -5.26 -9.96 2.06
CA ILE A 173 -5.02 -10.77 3.26
C ILE A 173 -6.07 -11.87 3.39
N GLU A 174 -7.36 -11.54 3.26
CA GLU A 174 -8.43 -12.54 3.33
C GLU A 174 -8.30 -13.60 2.22
N PHE A 175 -7.94 -13.18 1.00
CA PHE A 175 -7.66 -14.11 -0.09
C PHE A 175 -6.47 -15.04 0.22
N CYS A 176 -5.38 -14.51 0.79
CA CYS A 176 -4.25 -15.34 1.20
C CYS A 176 -4.64 -16.36 2.27
N LYS A 177 -5.48 -15.99 3.25
CA LYS A 177 -6.02 -16.93 4.26
C LYS A 177 -6.84 -18.05 3.62
N MET A 178 -7.67 -17.74 2.62
CA MET A 178 -8.41 -18.76 1.88
C MET A 178 -7.45 -19.71 1.15
N CYS A 179 -6.45 -19.14 0.47
CA CYS A 179 -5.43 -19.91 -0.23
C CYS A 179 -4.62 -20.81 0.71
N ASP A 180 -4.38 -20.39 1.95
CA ASP A 180 -3.72 -21.19 2.99
C ASP A 180 -4.52 -22.48 3.29
N GLY A 181 -5.85 -22.37 3.34
CA GLY A 181 -6.76 -23.51 3.44
C GLY A 181 -6.77 -24.40 2.18
N PHE A 182 -6.75 -23.79 1.00
CA PHE A 182 -6.69 -24.52 -0.28
C PHE A 182 -5.35 -25.22 -0.51
N LEU A 183 -4.25 -24.71 0.05
CA LEU A 183 -2.96 -25.40 0.06
C LEU A 183 -3.02 -26.64 0.95
N LEU A 184 -3.67 -26.52 2.12
CA LEU A 184 -3.79 -27.61 3.08
C LEU A 184 -4.59 -28.79 2.51
N ASP A 185 -5.64 -28.53 1.76
CA ASP A 185 -6.49 -29.57 1.16
C ASP A 185 -6.06 -30.00 -0.26
N GLY A 186 -4.99 -29.40 -0.80
CA GLY A 186 -4.43 -29.75 -2.10
C GLY A 186 -5.18 -29.18 -3.31
N THR A 187 -6.20 -28.34 -3.11
CA THR A 187 -6.91 -27.64 -4.19
C THR A 187 -5.94 -26.76 -5.00
N ILE A 188 -5.00 -26.09 -4.32
CA ILE A 188 -3.94 -25.31 -4.97
C ILE A 188 -2.56 -25.86 -4.56
N GLN A 189 -1.59 -25.77 -5.46
CA GLN A 189 -0.22 -26.26 -5.29
C GLN A 189 0.75 -25.13 -4.94
N GLY A 190 0.36 -23.88 -5.18
CA GLY A 190 1.20 -22.72 -4.89
C GLY A 190 0.50 -21.40 -5.16
N ILE A 191 1.04 -20.34 -4.59
CA ILE A 191 0.60 -18.97 -4.81
C ILE A 191 1.82 -18.07 -4.90
N SER A 192 1.84 -17.11 -5.82
CA SER A 192 3.01 -16.24 -6.05
C SER A 192 2.59 -14.89 -6.64
N VAL A 193 3.55 -13.97 -6.81
CA VAL A 193 3.32 -12.72 -7.54
C VAL A 193 3.47 -12.98 -9.04
N PRO A 194 2.45 -12.64 -9.86
CA PRO A 194 2.51 -12.87 -11.30
C PRO A 194 3.51 -11.92 -11.99
N GLN A 195 3.90 -12.28 -13.21
CA GLN A 195 4.63 -11.35 -14.08
C GLN A 195 3.78 -10.13 -14.41
N ARG A 196 4.42 -8.96 -14.48
CA ARG A 196 3.78 -7.72 -14.92
C ARG A 196 3.18 -7.84 -16.31
N ILE A 197 2.09 -7.10 -16.53
CA ILE A 197 1.38 -7.03 -17.80
C ILE A 197 1.52 -5.60 -18.33
N LYS A 198 1.98 -5.49 -19.57
CA LYS A 198 1.99 -4.22 -20.31
C LYS A 198 0.58 -3.98 -20.86
N TYR A 199 0.01 -2.81 -20.59
CA TYR A 199 -1.33 -2.44 -21.02
C TYR A 199 -1.35 -1.01 -21.56
N PHE A 200 -2.26 -0.72 -22.47
CA PHE A 200 -2.47 0.62 -22.98
C PHE A 200 -3.55 1.30 -22.15
N ARG A 201 -3.22 2.42 -21.51
CA ARG A 201 -4.16 3.20 -20.71
C ARG A 201 -4.81 4.26 -21.61
N SER A 202 -6.08 4.06 -21.92
CA SER A 202 -6.83 4.78 -22.96
C SER A 202 -7.09 6.25 -22.61
N ASP A 203 -7.30 6.57 -21.34
CA ASP A 203 -7.55 7.94 -20.87
C ASP A 203 -6.34 8.88 -21.07
N ILE A 204 -5.12 8.35 -20.98
CA ILE A 204 -3.88 9.11 -21.15
C ILE A 204 -3.09 8.72 -22.41
N GLN A 205 -3.63 7.82 -23.23
CA GLN A 205 -3.03 7.34 -24.48
C GLN A 205 -1.57 6.85 -24.34
N GLN A 206 -1.25 6.16 -23.23
CA GLN A 206 0.12 5.70 -22.95
C GLN A 206 0.19 4.24 -22.54
N TRP A 207 1.30 3.59 -22.93
CA TRP A 207 1.64 2.25 -22.46
C TRP A 207 2.15 2.29 -21.01
N ARG A 208 1.56 1.45 -20.16
CA ARG A 208 1.94 1.30 -18.76
C ARG A 208 2.15 -0.17 -18.44
N HIS A 209 2.71 -0.43 -17.27
CA HIS A 209 2.79 -1.78 -16.71
C HIS A 209 1.97 -1.82 -15.43
N TYR A 210 1.31 -2.95 -15.19
CA TYR A 210 0.73 -3.24 -13.89
C TYR A 210 1.07 -4.66 -13.45
N TYR A 211 0.99 -4.90 -12.15
CA TYR A 211 1.20 -6.20 -11.53
C TYR A 211 -0.16 -6.68 -11.04
N PRO A 212 -0.69 -7.78 -11.61
CA PRO A 212 -1.83 -8.45 -11.00
C PRO A 212 -1.49 -8.89 -9.57
N ASP A 213 -2.52 -9.09 -8.74
CA ASP A 213 -2.30 -9.34 -7.32
C ASP A 213 -1.66 -10.70 -7.04
N PHE A 214 -2.18 -11.79 -7.66
CA PHE A 214 -1.69 -13.15 -7.39
C PHE A 214 -1.65 -14.04 -8.65
N ARG A 215 -0.77 -15.04 -8.61
CA ARG A 215 -0.77 -16.22 -9.48
C ARG A 215 -0.98 -17.45 -8.60
N VAL A 216 -2.00 -18.22 -8.88
CA VAL A 216 -2.35 -19.44 -8.14
C VAL A 216 -2.11 -20.64 -9.04
N GLU A 217 -1.30 -21.60 -8.59
CA GLU A 217 -1.09 -22.88 -9.27
C GLU A 217 -2.07 -23.91 -8.74
N THR A 218 -2.69 -24.67 -9.63
CA THR A 218 -3.50 -25.86 -9.32
C THR A 218 -2.84 -27.09 -9.92
N ASN A 219 -3.42 -28.28 -9.73
CA ASN A 219 -2.87 -29.51 -10.31
C ASN A 219 -2.78 -29.46 -11.84
N ASP A 220 -3.80 -28.90 -12.50
CA ASP A 220 -3.94 -28.96 -13.96
C ASP A 220 -3.70 -27.61 -14.66
N SER A 221 -3.60 -26.50 -13.91
CA SER A 221 -3.55 -25.17 -14.49
C SER A 221 -2.95 -24.13 -13.53
N HIS A 222 -3.01 -22.87 -13.95
CA HIS A 222 -2.79 -21.73 -13.09
C HIS A 222 -3.85 -20.66 -13.37
N PHE A 223 -4.07 -19.79 -12.39
CA PHE A 223 -4.94 -18.63 -12.48
C PHE A 223 -4.16 -17.36 -12.14
N VAL A 224 -4.44 -16.28 -12.85
CA VAL A 224 -3.97 -14.93 -12.52
C VAL A 224 -5.14 -14.18 -11.91
N VAL A 225 -4.99 -13.78 -10.65
CA VAL A 225 -6.05 -13.19 -9.85
C VAL A 225 -5.76 -11.71 -9.63
N GLU A 226 -6.76 -10.88 -9.92
CA GLU A 226 -6.80 -9.48 -9.53
C GLU A 226 -7.90 -9.30 -8.47
N ILE A 227 -7.56 -8.73 -7.33
CA ILE A 227 -8.52 -8.38 -6.29
C ILE A 227 -8.92 -6.91 -6.45
N LYS A 228 -10.21 -6.68 -6.71
CA LYS A 228 -10.75 -5.32 -6.83
C LYS A 228 -12.15 -5.21 -6.26
N PRO A 229 -12.49 -4.06 -5.64
CA PRO A 229 -13.87 -3.72 -5.32
C PRO A 229 -14.75 -3.76 -6.55
N PHE A 230 -15.92 -4.36 -6.43
CA PHE A 230 -16.86 -4.53 -7.52
C PHE A 230 -17.14 -3.19 -8.20
N PHE A 231 -17.39 -2.14 -7.40
CA PHE A 231 -17.64 -0.79 -7.92
C PHE A 231 -16.44 -0.17 -8.66
N LYS A 232 -15.22 -0.66 -8.43
CA LYS A 232 -14.00 -0.22 -9.13
C LYS A 232 -13.73 -0.97 -10.43
N CYS A 233 -14.42 -2.09 -10.66
CA CYS A 233 -14.27 -2.85 -11.89
C CYS A 233 -14.81 -2.07 -13.12
N SER A 234 -15.69 -1.10 -12.90
CA SER A 234 -16.26 -0.26 -13.96
C SER A 234 -15.37 0.92 -14.37
N ASP A 235 -14.35 1.28 -13.56
CA ASP A 235 -13.40 2.36 -13.84
C ASP A 235 -12.62 2.08 -15.14
N GLN A 236 -12.51 3.08 -16.03
CA GLN A 236 -11.88 2.90 -17.35
C GLN A 236 -10.43 2.38 -17.25
N THR A 237 -9.64 2.92 -16.31
CA THR A 237 -8.26 2.45 -16.08
C THR A 237 -8.20 0.97 -15.70
N ASN A 238 -9.19 0.44 -14.97
CA ASN A 238 -9.23 -0.98 -14.60
C ASN A 238 -9.74 -1.83 -15.75
N LYS A 239 -10.75 -1.37 -16.50
CA LYS A 239 -11.19 -2.02 -17.75
C LYS A 239 -10.04 -2.22 -18.73
N ASP A 240 -9.21 -1.20 -18.92
CA ASP A 240 -8.02 -1.29 -19.79
C ASP A 240 -7.06 -2.38 -19.30
N LYS A 241 -6.75 -2.43 -17.99
CA LYS A 241 -5.91 -3.49 -17.42
C LYS A 241 -6.53 -4.87 -17.65
N PHE A 242 -7.80 -5.02 -17.32
CA PHE A 242 -8.52 -6.30 -17.39
C PHE A 242 -8.60 -6.81 -18.82
N GLN A 243 -8.82 -5.92 -19.79
CA GLN A 243 -8.83 -6.29 -21.20
C GLN A 243 -7.48 -6.87 -21.63
N PHE A 244 -6.36 -6.24 -21.24
CA PHE A 244 -5.03 -6.73 -21.58
C PHE A 244 -4.67 -8.02 -20.83
N ALA A 245 -5.04 -8.14 -19.55
CA ALA A 245 -4.90 -9.40 -18.82
C ALA A 245 -5.69 -10.53 -19.45
N ASN A 246 -6.96 -10.28 -19.78
CA ASN A 246 -7.83 -11.27 -20.39
C ASN A 246 -7.33 -11.68 -21.79
N ARG A 247 -6.79 -10.75 -22.58
CA ARG A 247 -6.11 -11.10 -23.84
C ARG A 247 -4.89 -12.00 -23.62
N LYS A 248 -4.13 -11.76 -22.55
CA LYS A 248 -2.90 -12.51 -22.24
C LYS A 248 -3.18 -13.90 -21.63
N HIS A 249 -4.20 -14.01 -20.78
CA HIS A 249 -4.44 -15.19 -19.94
C HIS A 249 -5.78 -15.88 -20.23
N GLY A 250 -6.67 -15.27 -21.01
CA GLY A 250 -8.00 -15.78 -21.32
C GLY A 250 -8.81 -16.08 -20.06
N LYS A 251 -9.49 -17.24 -20.06
CA LYS A 251 -10.29 -17.76 -18.94
C LYS A 251 -9.50 -17.98 -17.64
N LYS A 252 -8.16 -17.90 -17.68
CA LYS A 252 -7.30 -18.03 -16.50
C LYS A 252 -7.13 -16.70 -15.75
N PHE A 253 -7.59 -15.57 -16.29
CA PHE A 253 -7.62 -14.31 -15.56
C PHE A 253 -8.95 -14.14 -14.81
N VAL A 254 -8.86 -13.92 -13.52
CA VAL A 254 -9.98 -13.91 -12.59
C VAL A 254 -9.96 -12.60 -11.80
N ILE A 255 -11.09 -11.88 -11.78
CA ILE A 255 -11.24 -10.66 -10.99
C ILE A 255 -12.07 -11.00 -9.76
N VAL A 256 -11.44 -11.05 -8.60
CA VAL A 256 -12.11 -11.39 -7.34
C VAL A 256 -12.53 -10.11 -6.63
N THR A 257 -13.82 -10.00 -6.34
CA THR A 257 -14.39 -8.88 -5.61
C THR A 257 -14.83 -9.29 -4.20
N GLU A 258 -15.33 -8.36 -3.41
CA GLU A 258 -15.95 -8.62 -2.12
C GLU A 258 -17.04 -9.68 -2.15
N ASN A 259 -17.68 -9.87 -3.31
CA ASN A 259 -18.75 -10.85 -3.50
C ASN A 259 -18.22 -12.28 -3.60
N GLU A 260 -17.00 -12.48 -4.11
CA GLU A 260 -16.41 -13.81 -4.30
C GLU A 260 -15.47 -14.24 -3.17
N LEU A 261 -14.98 -13.30 -2.34
CA LEU A 261 -14.09 -13.57 -1.19
C LEU A 261 -14.72 -14.37 -0.05
N LYS A 262 -16.00 -14.73 -0.14
CA LYS A 262 -16.72 -15.52 0.87
C LYS A 262 -17.39 -16.75 0.31
N LEU A 263 -17.17 -17.04 -0.97
CA LEU A 263 -17.87 -18.10 -1.68
C LEU A 263 -16.96 -19.29 -1.91
N GLU A 264 -17.51 -20.48 -1.72
CA GLU A 264 -16.94 -21.76 -2.19
C GLU A 264 -16.69 -21.77 -3.71
N LYS A 265 -17.24 -20.79 -4.44
CA LYS A 265 -17.05 -20.57 -5.87
C LYS A 265 -15.57 -20.57 -6.28
N LEU A 266 -14.69 -19.95 -5.49
CA LEU A 266 -13.25 -19.94 -5.81
C LEU A 266 -12.62 -21.33 -5.71
N LYS A 267 -13.03 -22.12 -4.71
CA LYS A 267 -12.58 -23.50 -4.56
C LYS A 267 -13.04 -24.36 -5.75
N LYS A 268 -14.32 -24.27 -6.11
CA LYS A 268 -14.90 -24.95 -7.28
C LYS A 268 -14.20 -24.54 -8.59
N LEU A 269 -13.92 -23.25 -8.77
CA LEU A 269 -13.15 -22.76 -9.91
C LEU A 269 -11.77 -23.40 -9.99
N PHE A 270 -11.03 -23.43 -8.87
CA PHE A 270 -9.67 -23.97 -8.83
C PHE A 270 -9.64 -25.50 -8.99
N ASN A 271 -10.69 -26.20 -8.58
CA ASN A 271 -10.92 -27.61 -8.88
C ASN A 271 -11.39 -27.88 -10.32
N GLY A 272 -11.68 -26.84 -11.12
CA GLY A 272 -12.22 -27.00 -12.47
C GLY A 272 -13.70 -27.41 -12.52
N GLU A 273 -14.42 -27.36 -11.40
CA GLU A 273 -15.85 -27.67 -11.30
C GLU A 273 -16.74 -26.54 -11.84
N GLU A 274 -16.22 -25.32 -11.89
CA GLU A 274 -16.95 -24.13 -12.32
C GLU A 274 -16.12 -23.28 -13.28
N GLN A 275 -16.75 -22.69 -14.30
CA GLN A 275 -16.08 -21.73 -15.18
C GLN A 275 -16.22 -20.31 -14.64
N TRP A 276 -15.15 -19.53 -14.76
CA TRP A 276 -15.19 -18.11 -14.43
C TRP A 276 -15.92 -17.33 -15.52
N ASN A 277 -17.10 -16.80 -15.18
CA ASN A 277 -17.82 -15.84 -16.00
C ASN A 277 -17.44 -14.44 -15.50
N SER A 278 -16.46 -13.82 -16.16
CA SER A 278 -16.01 -12.44 -15.92
C SER A 278 -17.00 -11.41 -16.44
#